data_AF-A0A2E9U479-F1
#
_entry.id   AF-A0A2E9U479-F1
#
_cell.length_a   1.000
_cell.length_b   1.000
_cell.length_c   1.000
_cell.angle_alpha   90.00
_cell.angle_beta   90.00
_cell.angle_gamma   90.00
#
_symmetry.space_group_name_H-M   'P 1'
#
loop_
_entity.id
_entity.type
_entity.pdbx_description
1 polymer ?
#
loop_
_entity_poly.entity_id
_entity_poly.type
_entity_poly.pdbx_seq_one_letter_code
_entity_poly.pdbx_strand_id
1 'polypeptide(L)'
;MILIVAIIAIFSISILLWLIFFNPFSEKITPISEEGLSEVGTSQLNVKDEDLPSDEIKAEKERQSCTSSSWSCGNFEDCSVSGQQTRTCTLVDTSCINPDAVKPVTIQSCTPPIQKSTIIEEKTQDEEELDLLKDSKNVCNKGLGKWETKSGQCNVNVKPFYCDEDTGNLVVKCSICGCIEGQECRDDENCYDPRVCGNQLCSQYEDCINDKCVLTKPPYPDPEPLRDYFEDDEFAQAILEGQETYNIRDFKLLCQPGSTATTDEFGFKIVNGFKQIGYFFHNVCDLPRDVHDDDNVGVILVNAFQRDNTLPESDIIDKAVLEKLDSLLKNVRATRDTLSKDFICYDFIAPAPLNDASKNHRAFLLMNAINAFPERLRPREIDCGNSQIDFVIQCDNLGTGSKYWEAQDEKCENQNNKELSYLPSDDFSLYKTTIHEYAHMIDCTATPEIDYCVDTTDFISISYDLDDYFEPGWIFYKPKLDINNEEEHKQHFFSYADGWSPDPKDYPSYRDYRTSYEDFAVTVEMYVTNGIVYRDYMQDKPILKQKYNWVKENVFNGREFNTGDSNYASYAPDLSDYGIPGGIIAAGGITELQASNFWDYNFR
;
A
#
# COMPACT_ATOMS: atom_id res chain seq x y z
N MET A 1 61.99 38.17 -3.01
CA MET A 1 61.20 39.15 -2.22
C MET A 1 60.19 39.91 -3.07
N ILE A 2 60.60 40.63 -4.13
CA ILE A 2 59.66 41.42 -4.97
C ILE A 2 58.56 40.57 -5.61
N LEU A 3 58.89 39.36 -6.08
CA LEU A 3 57.90 38.43 -6.65
C LEU A 3 56.87 37.93 -5.62
N ILE A 4 57.29 37.71 -4.37
CA ILE A 4 56.39 37.24 -3.29
C ILE A 4 55.43 38.36 -2.88
N VAL A 5 55.91 39.60 -2.84
CA VAL A 5 55.05 40.77 -2.56
C VAL A 5 54.02 40.99 -3.68
N ALA A 6 54.40 40.76 -4.94
CA ALA A 6 53.48 40.84 -6.08
C ALA A 6 52.39 39.77 -6.03
N ILE A 7 52.73 38.53 -5.67
CA ILE A 7 51.76 37.43 -5.55
C ILE A 7 50.76 37.69 -4.42
N ILE A 8 51.23 38.17 -3.26
CA ILE A 8 50.35 38.53 -2.12
C ILE A 8 49.41 39.68 -2.49
N ALA A 9 49.88 40.68 -3.24
CA ALA A 9 49.05 41.79 -3.69
C ALA A 9 47.96 41.32 -4.67
N ILE A 10 48.28 40.42 -5.60
CA ILE A 10 47.30 39.85 -6.54
C ILE A 10 46.25 39.03 -5.77
N PHE A 11 46.66 38.18 -4.83
CA PHE A 11 45.75 37.37 -4.02
C PHE A 11 44.81 38.23 -3.17
N SER A 12 45.33 39.33 -2.61
CA SER A 12 44.53 40.26 -1.81
C SER A 12 43.48 41.00 -2.65
N ILE A 13 43.82 41.38 -3.88
CA ILE A 13 42.88 42.03 -4.81
C ILE A 13 41.80 41.05 -5.27
N SER A 14 42.16 39.79 -5.55
CA SER A 14 41.19 38.75 -5.92
C SER A 14 40.18 38.46 -4.81
N ILE A 15 40.60 38.40 -3.55
CA ILE A 15 39.71 38.23 -2.39
C ILE A 15 38.79 39.45 -2.23
N LEU A 16 39.32 40.67 -2.39
CA LEU A 16 38.52 41.88 -2.28
C LEU A 16 37.46 41.99 -3.39
N LEU A 17 37.80 41.61 -4.62
CA LEU A 17 36.85 41.57 -5.74
C LEU A 17 35.78 40.49 -5.52
N TRP A 18 36.16 39.32 -5.01
CA TRP A 18 35.20 38.27 -4.69
C TRP A 18 34.18 38.70 -3.63
N LEU A 19 34.61 39.43 -2.58
CA LEU A 19 33.72 40.01 -1.58
C LEU A 19 32.82 41.14 -2.10
N ILE A 20 33.24 41.86 -3.15
CA ILE A 20 32.44 42.92 -3.79
C ILE A 20 31.38 42.31 -4.72
N PHE A 21 31.70 41.21 -5.42
CA PHE A 21 30.80 40.61 -6.41
C PHE A 21 29.90 39.49 -5.86
N PHE A 22 30.27 38.83 -4.75
CA PHE A 22 29.55 37.68 -4.19
C PHE A 22 29.16 37.89 -2.72
N ASN A 23 28.52 39.01 -2.40
CA ASN A 23 27.88 39.20 -1.09
C ASN A 23 26.38 38.85 -1.20
N PRO A 24 25.91 37.73 -0.62
CA PRO A 24 24.52 37.27 -0.79
C PRO A 24 23.51 37.96 0.13
N PHE A 25 23.90 39.02 0.85
CA PHE A 25 23.00 39.76 1.73
C PHE A 25 22.73 41.18 1.21
N SER A 26 21.76 41.31 0.31
CA SER A 26 21.05 42.58 0.08
C SER A 26 19.76 42.35 -0.73
N GLU A 27 18.76 41.70 -0.15
CA GLU A 27 17.38 41.93 -0.59
C GLU A 27 16.87 43.25 -0.01
N LYS A 28 16.72 44.24 -0.89
CA LYS A 28 15.99 45.47 -0.60
C LYS A 28 14.49 45.16 -0.65
N ILE A 29 13.85 45.20 0.50
CA ILE A 29 12.39 45.29 0.61
C ILE A 29 11.96 46.68 0.12
N THR A 30 11.19 46.73 -0.96
CA THR A 30 10.37 47.89 -1.34
C THR A 30 9.05 47.88 -0.57
N PRO A 31 8.58 49.02 -0.06
CA PRO A 31 7.34 49.08 0.70
C PRO A 31 6.13 49.04 -0.24
N ILE A 32 5.24 48.08 0.00
CA ILE A 32 3.89 48.05 -0.57
C ILE A 32 3.00 48.91 0.34
N SER A 33 2.28 49.84 -0.27
CA SER A 33 1.27 50.67 0.37
C SER A 33 0.02 49.84 0.68
N GLU A 34 -0.33 49.71 1.96
CA GLU A 34 -1.64 49.26 2.42
C GLU A 34 -2.59 50.46 2.49
N GLU A 35 -3.60 50.48 1.62
CA GLU A 35 -4.86 51.16 1.89
C GLU A 35 -5.95 50.11 2.14
N GLY A 36 -6.47 50.11 3.36
CA GLY A 36 -7.89 49.91 3.64
C GLY A 36 -8.42 48.48 3.66
N LEU A 37 -8.52 47.89 4.85
CA LEU A 37 -9.59 46.94 5.18
C LEU A 37 -9.95 47.04 6.68
N SER A 38 -11.25 47.06 6.91
CA SER A 38 -11.94 47.54 8.10
C SER A 38 -11.85 46.60 9.30
N GLU A 39 -11.78 47.22 10.47
CA GLU A 39 -11.87 46.64 11.81
C GLU A 39 -13.15 45.78 12.00
N VAL A 40 -12.96 44.56 12.49
CA VAL A 40 -13.96 43.82 13.27
C VAL A 40 -13.34 43.56 14.64
N GLY A 41 -13.86 44.25 15.65
CA GLY A 41 -13.33 44.24 17.01
C GLY A 41 -13.61 42.92 17.74
N THR A 42 -12.57 42.39 18.38
CA THR A 42 -12.68 41.41 19.47
C THR A 42 -12.28 42.08 20.77
N SER A 43 -13.21 42.05 21.72
CA SER A 43 -13.09 42.61 23.05
C SER A 43 -12.23 41.71 23.94
N GLN A 44 -11.11 42.24 24.42
CA GLN A 44 -10.25 41.62 25.42
C GLN A 44 -10.89 41.70 26.81
N LEU A 45 -11.08 40.54 27.46
CA LEU A 45 -11.25 40.41 28.90
C LEU A 45 -9.87 40.13 29.51
N ASN A 46 -9.27 41.16 30.11
CA ASN A 46 -8.12 41.04 30.98
C ASN A 46 -8.62 40.67 32.39
N VAL A 47 -8.37 39.44 32.83
CA VAL A 47 -8.40 39.07 34.25
C VAL A 47 -6.96 38.72 34.65
N LYS A 48 -6.44 39.46 35.62
CA LYS A 48 -5.14 39.20 36.25
C LYS A 48 -5.34 38.10 37.30
N ASP A 49 -4.70 36.97 37.07
CA ASP A 49 -4.48 35.95 38.10
C ASP A 49 -3.19 36.28 38.86
N GLU A 50 -3.35 36.92 40.01
CA GLU A 50 -2.35 36.94 41.08
C GLU A 50 -3.04 36.52 42.39
N ASP A 51 -2.38 35.62 43.11
CA ASP A 51 -2.60 35.18 44.49
C ASP A 51 -3.72 34.16 44.78
N LEU A 52 -3.40 32.88 44.57
CA LEU A 52 -3.99 31.77 45.35
C LEU A 52 -2.89 30.94 46.05
N PRO A 53 -3.04 30.63 47.35
CA PRO A 53 -2.00 29.96 48.14
C PRO A 53 -1.85 28.48 47.78
N SER A 54 -0.61 28.12 47.45
CA SER A 54 -0.12 26.80 46.99
C SER A 54 -0.45 25.59 47.87
N ASP A 55 -0.88 25.80 49.12
CA ASP A 55 -1.06 24.70 50.08
C ASP A 55 -2.50 24.15 50.14
N GLU A 56 -3.51 24.88 49.61
CA GLU A 56 -4.89 24.35 49.50
C GLU A 56 -5.09 23.50 48.22
N ILE A 57 -4.36 23.79 47.14
CA ILE A 57 -4.46 23.02 45.87
C ILE A 57 -3.82 21.63 45.99
N LYS A 58 -2.88 21.44 46.93
CA LYS A 58 -2.25 20.13 47.18
C LYS A 58 -3.10 19.21 48.05
N ALA A 59 -4.05 19.76 48.82
CA ALA A 59 -5.00 18.98 49.63
C ALA A 59 -6.29 18.62 48.86
N GLU A 60 -6.65 19.37 47.81
CA GLU A 60 -7.83 19.07 46.98
C GLU A 60 -7.52 18.07 45.84
N LYS A 61 -6.24 17.89 45.50
CA LYS A 61 -5.78 16.91 44.49
C LYS A 61 -5.55 15.49 45.05
N GLU A 62 -5.72 15.29 46.35
CA GLU A 62 -5.82 13.97 47.01
C GLU A 62 -7.27 13.55 47.29
N ARG A 63 -8.26 14.17 46.61
CA ARG A 63 -9.63 13.64 46.59
C ARG A 63 -9.69 12.33 45.81
N GLN A 64 -9.48 11.26 46.57
CA GLN A 64 -10.15 9.96 46.50
C GLN A 64 -10.17 9.32 45.09
N SER A 65 -8.99 8.94 44.61
CA SER A 65 -8.85 7.97 43.54
C SER A 65 -9.49 6.64 43.95
N CYS A 66 -10.31 6.06 43.07
CA CYS A 66 -10.91 4.74 43.30
C CYS A 66 -9.82 3.66 43.44
N THR A 67 -10.10 2.63 44.24
CA THR A 67 -9.24 1.43 44.36
C THR A 67 -10.03 0.19 43.96
N SER A 68 -9.38 -0.97 43.84
CA SER A 68 -10.10 -2.23 43.58
C SER A 68 -11.14 -2.56 44.65
N SER A 69 -10.97 -2.07 45.88
CA SER A 69 -11.98 -2.20 46.96
C SER A 69 -13.20 -1.29 46.81
N SER A 70 -13.17 -0.32 45.89
CA SER A 70 -14.35 0.49 45.55
C SER A 70 -15.42 -0.30 44.80
N TRP A 71 -15.11 -1.53 44.35
CA TRP A 71 -16.00 -2.43 43.62
C TRP A 71 -16.27 -3.72 44.41
N SER A 72 -17.51 -4.21 44.35
CA SER A 72 -17.91 -5.54 44.85
C SER A 72 -18.33 -6.42 43.68
N CYS A 73 -17.58 -7.51 43.44
CA CYS A 73 -17.85 -8.44 42.34
C CYS A 73 -18.37 -9.78 42.84
N GLY A 74 -19.31 -10.38 42.09
CA GLY A 74 -19.73 -11.77 42.26
C GLY A 74 -18.68 -12.77 41.78
N ASN A 75 -18.99 -14.06 41.94
CA ASN A 75 -18.21 -15.13 41.32
C ASN A 75 -18.45 -15.18 39.80
N PHE A 76 -17.51 -15.77 39.08
CA PHE A 76 -17.70 -16.09 37.66
C PHE A 76 -18.74 -17.21 37.49
N GLU A 77 -19.60 -17.07 36.49
CA GLU A 77 -20.61 -18.06 36.07
C GLU A 77 -19.97 -19.32 35.46
N ASP A 78 -20.77 -20.33 35.12
CA ASP A 78 -20.27 -21.54 34.46
C ASP A 78 -19.69 -21.25 33.06
N CYS A 79 -18.73 -22.08 32.64
CA CYS A 79 -18.03 -21.88 31.37
C CYS A 79 -18.97 -22.08 30.17
N SER A 80 -19.08 -21.05 29.32
CA SER A 80 -19.84 -21.13 28.08
C SER A 80 -19.25 -22.18 27.13
N VAL A 81 -20.04 -22.63 26.15
CA VAL A 81 -19.54 -23.47 25.06
C VAL A 81 -18.46 -22.79 24.22
N SER A 82 -18.36 -21.45 24.29
CA SER A 82 -17.32 -20.62 23.66
C SER A 82 -16.09 -20.40 24.54
N GLY A 83 -16.01 -21.02 25.73
CA GLY A 83 -14.84 -20.93 26.59
C GLY A 83 -14.72 -19.62 27.35
N GLN A 84 -15.83 -18.96 27.70
CA GLN A 84 -15.84 -17.74 28.52
C GLN A 84 -16.75 -17.86 29.75
N GLN A 85 -16.39 -17.17 30.84
CA GLN A 85 -17.23 -16.95 32.02
C GLN A 85 -17.36 -15.47 32.31
N THR A 86 -18.54 -15.04 32.74
CA THR A 86 -18.83 -13.66 33.11
C THR A 86 -19.07 -13.53 34.62
N ARG A 87 -18.84 -12.33 35.18
CA ARG A 87 -19.26 -11.97 36.54
C ARG A 87 -19.79 -10.55 36.59
N THR A 88 -20.67 -10.26 37.54
CA THR A 88 -21.17 -8.89 37.77
C THR A 88 -20.36 -8.17 38.85
N CYS A 89 -19.96 -6.92 38.58
CA CYS A 89 -19.33 -6.03 39.55
C CYS A 89 -20.21 -4.78 39.79
N THR A 90 -20.41 -4.41 41.04
CA THR A 90 -21.18 -3.23 41.45
C THR A 90 -20.27 -2.25 42.20
N LEU A 91 -20.32 -0.97 41.84
CA LEU A 91 -19.58 0.08 42.55
C LEU A 91 -20.18 0.26 43.96
N VAL A 92 -19.36 0.08 44.99
CA VAL A 92 -19.78 0.23 46.40
C VAL A 92 -19.33 1.55 47.03
N ASP A 93 -18.25 2.15 46.53
CA ASP A 93 -17.83 3.50 46.91
C ASP A 93 -18.20 4.50 45.81
N THR A 94 -19.33 5.18 45.97
CA THR A 94 -19.82 6.19 45.02
C THR A 94 -19.17 7.56 45.20
N SER A 95 -18.24 7.72 46.15
CA SER A 95 -17.59 8.99 46.45
C SER A 95 -16.27 9.20 45.71
N CYS A 96 -15.76 8.17 45.03
CA CYS A 96 -14.47 8.22 44.34
C CYS A 96 -14.58 8.75 42.91
N ILE A 97 -13.49 9.35 42.42
CA ILE A 97 -13.41 9.97 41.08
C ILE A 97 -12.89 8.94 40.08
N ASN A 98 -13.59 8.79 38.95
CA ASN A 98 -13.28 7.88 37.84
C ASN A 98 -13.27 6.37 38.24
N PRO A 99 -14.42 5.81 38.63
CA PRO A 99 -14.53 4.40 39.03
C PRO A 99 -14.18 3.40 37.93
N ASP A 100 -14.33 3.79 36.66
CA ASP A 100 -14.06 2.91 35.51
C ASP A 100 -12.57 2.62 35.31
N ALA A 101 -11.68 3.54 35.72
CA ALA A 101 -10.21 3.35 35.61
C ALA A 101 -9.66 2.18 36.45
N VAL A 102 -10.42 1.69 37.43
CA VAL A 102 -10.01 0.58 38.32
C VAL A 102 -11.08 -0.52 38.39
N LYS A 103 -12.03 -0.54 37.45
CA LYS A 103 -13.10 -1.53 37.42
C LYS A 103 -12.53 -2.94 37.20
N PRO A 104 -12.80 -3.91 38.10
CA PRO A 104 -12.31 -5.27 37.93
C PRO A 104 -12.85 -5.94 36.67
N VAL A 105 -12.04 -6.79 36.04
CA VAL A 105 -12.40 -7.56 34.84
C VAL A 105 -13.66 -8.40 35.08
N THR A 106 -14.63 -8.34 34.16
CA THR A 106 -15.92 -9.04 34.25
C THR A 106 -16.03 -10.27 33.35
N ILE A 107 -15.03 -10.56 32.51
CA ILE A 107 -15.01 -11.69 31.58
C ILE A 107 -13.65 -12.39 31.67
N GLN A 108 -13.62 -13.72 31.75
CA GLN A 108 -12.38 -14.49 31.69
C GLN A 108 -12.56 -15.77 30.86
N SER A 109 -11.47 -16.29 30.31
CA SER A 109 -11.46 -17.55 29.56
C SER A 109 -11.56 -18.77 30.49
N CYS A 110 -12.15 -19.86 29.99
CA CYS A 110 -12.36 -21.12 30.69
C CYS A 110 -12.42 -22.30 29.69
N THR A 111 -12.36 -23.55 30.17
CA THR A 111 -12.44 -24.75 29.32
C THR A 111 -13.86 -25.32 29.28
N PRO A 112 -14.53 -25.39 28.11
CA PRO A 112 -15.86 -25.98 28.00
C PRO A 112 -15.86 -27.50 28.23
N PRO A 113 -16.95 -28.09 28.74
CA PRO A 113 -17.10 -29.54 28.81
C PRO A 113 -17.24 -30.17 27.41
N ILE A 114 -16.39 -31.15 27.09
CA ILE A 114 -16.27 -31.81 25.78
C ILE A 114 -17.57 -32.51 25.36
N GLN A 115 -18.10 -32.18 24.18
CA GLN A 115 -19.16 -32.95 23.49
C GLN A 115 -18.61 -33.70 22.27
N LYS A 116 -18.92 -35.00 22.17
CA LYS A 116 -18.50 -35.89 21.06
C LYS A 116 -19.48 -35.78 19.88
N SER A 117 -19.00 -35.50 18.67
CA SER A 117 -19.75 -35.63 17.41
C SER A 117 -19.12 -36.65 16.45
N THR A 118 -19.93 -37.19 15.54
CA THR A 118 -19.67 -38.35 14.66
C THR A 118 -19.72 -37.91 13.20
N ILE A 119 -18.78 -38.37 12.35
CA ILE A 119 -18.60 -37.97 10.94
C ILE A 119 -19.01 -39.12 9.98
N ILE A 120 -19.62 -38.79 8.82
CA ILE A 120 -19.90 -39.70 7.69
C ILE A 120 -19.34 -39.08 6.40
N GLU A 121 -18.64 -39.88 5.59
CA GLU A 121 -18.06 -39.53 4.26
C GLU A 121 -18.85 -40.14 3.10
N GLU A 122 -18.82 -39.50 1.92
CA GLU A 122 -19.40 -39.98 0.64
C GLU A 122 -18.39 -39.80 -0.52
N LYS A 123 -18.40 -40.72 -1.50
CA LYS A 123 -17.51 -40.79 -2.68
C LYS A 123 -18.32 -40.76 -3.98
N THR A 124 -17.73 -40.25 -5.06
CA THR A 124 -18.24 -40.34 -6.45
C THR A 124 -17.20 -40.94 -7.42
N GLN A 125 -17.70 -41.46 -8.55
CA GLN A 125 -17.06 -42.30 -9.56
C GLN A 125 -17.49 -41.82 -10.97
N ASP A 126 -16.60 -41.91 -11.97
CA ASP A 126 -16.85 -42.46 -13.33
C ASP A 126 -15.93 -41.84 -14.41
N GLU A 127 -15.35 -42.68 -15.28
CA GLU A 127 -14.89 -42.35 -16.65
C GLU A 127 -14.74 -43.63 -17.52
N GLU A 128 -15.33 -43.61 -18.73
CA GLU A 128 -15.17 -44.48 -19.91
C GLU A 128 -15.36 -43.51 -21.11
N GLU A 129 -14.74 -43.52 -22.29
CA GLU A 129 -14.34 -44.54 -23.25
C GLU A 129 -13.55 -43.81 -24.38
N LEU A 130 -12.60 -44.45 -25.09
CA LEU A 130 -12.15 -43.96 -26.41
C LEU A 130 -11.57 -45.09 -27.28
N ASP A 131 -12.18 -45.34 -28.44
CA ASP A 131 -11.52 -46.00 -29.58
C ASP A 131 -12.09 -45.49 -30.91
N LEU A 132 -11.24 -45.46 -31.94
CA LEU A 132 -11.44 -45.21 -33.39
C LEU A 132 -10.52 -44.12 -33.94
N LEU A 133 -9.53 -44.52 -34.77
CA LEU A 133 -9.23 -43.90 -36.07
C LEU A 133 -8.18 -44.68 -36.87
N LYS A 134 -8.59 -45.17 -38.05
CA LYS A 134 -7.71 -45.52 -39.18
C LYS A 134 -8.31 -44.88 -40.43
N ASP A 135 -7.78 -43.73 -40.85
CA ASP A 135 -7.74 -43.31 -42.25
C ASP A 135 -6.76 -42.14 -42.40
N SER A 136 -5.55 -42.45 -42.85
CA SER A 136 -4.45 -41.49 -43.01
C SER A 136 -4.19 -41.25 -44.50
N LYS A 137 -4.87 -40.25 -45.07
CA LYS A 137 -4.39 -39.55 -46.27
C LYS A 137 -4.71 -38.07 -46.14
N ASN A 138 -3.67 -37.25 -46.27
CA ASN A 138 -3.67 -35.77 -46.35
C ASN A 138 -3.45 -35.05 -45.00
N VAL A 139 -2.20 -35.06 -44.54
CA VAL A 139 -1.71 -34.26 -43.41
C VAL A 139 -0.63 -33.30 -43.93
N CYS A 140 -0.81 -31.99 -43.71
CA CYS A 140 0.23 -30.98 -43.95
C CYS A 140 1.28 -31.07 -42.85
N ASN A 141 2.55 -31.26 -43.22
CA ASN A 141 3.68 -31.29 -42.29
C ASN A 141 4.58 -30.07 -42.54
N LYS A 142 5.00 -29.39 -41.47
CA LYS A 142 6.10 -28.42 -41.56
C LYS A 142 7.42 -29.17 -41.50
N GLY A 143 8.31 -28.93 -42.47
CA GLY A 143 9.67 -29.46 -42.42
C GLY A 143 10.34 -29.13 -41.09
N LEU A 144 10.78 -30.18 -40.38
CA LEU A 144 11.60 -30.17 -39.15
C LEU A 144 10.95 -29.71 -37.82
N GLY A 145 9.62 -29.62 -37.73
CA GLY A 145 8.91 -29.47 -36.44
C GLY A 145 7.50 -30.04 -36.56
N LYS A 146 7.18 -31.08 -35.77
CA LYS A 146 5.96 -31.88 -35.92
C LYS A 146 4.69 -31.06 -35.63
N TRP A 147 3.94 -30.75 -36.68
CA TRP A 147 2.52 -30.40 -36.59
C TRP A 147 1.77 -31.23 -37.63
N GLU A 148 0.76 -31.97 -37.21
CA GLU A 148 -0.11 -32.74 -38.10
C GLU A 148 -1.43 -31.97 -38.24
N THR A 149 -1.57 -31.16 -39.29
CA THR A 149 -2.85 -30.50 -39.62
C THR A 149 -3.49 -31.23 -40.79
N LYS A 150 -4.76 -31.62 -40.66
CA LYS A 150 -5.47 -32.27 -41.77
C LYS A 150 -5.73 -31.26 -42.89
N SER A 151 -5.73 -31.75 -44.12
CA SER A 151 -6.19 -31.01 -45.30
C SER A 151 -7.50 -30.28 -45.01
N GLY A 152 -7.56 -29.00 -45.36
CA GLY A 152 -8.76 -28.19 -45.17
C GLY A 152 -8.97 -27.67 -43.75
N GLN A 153 -8.03 -27.91 -42.84
CA GLN A 153 -8.10 -27.45 -41.46
C GLN A 153 -7.06 -26.37 -41.15
N CYS A 154 -7.42 -25.53 -40.19
CA CYS A 154 -6.51 -24.56 -39.58
C CYS A 154 -5.57 -25.27 -38.60
N ASN A 155 -4.33 -24.80 -38.55
CA ASN A 155 -3.41 -25.25 -37.52
C ASN A 155 -3.81 -24.61 -36.19
N VAL A 156 -4.35 -25.43 -35.29
CA VAL A 156 -4.82 -24.99 -33.97
C VAL A 156 -3.73 -24.38 -33.09
N ASN A 157 -2.46 -24.68 -33.36
CA ASN A 157 -1.33 -24.21 -32.58
C ASN A 157 -0.66 -22.96 -33.20
N VAL A 158 -0.95 -22.63 -34.46
CA VAL A 158 -0.31 -21.52 -35.18
C VAL A 158 -1.30 -20.88 -36.15
N LYS A 159 -2.05 -19.88 -35.68
CA LYS A 159 -2.79 -18.98 -36.58
C LYS A 159 -1.81 -18.08 -37.33
N PRO A 160 -2.11 -17.61 -38.56
CA PRO A 160 -3.28 -17.90 -39.39
C PRO A 160 -3.06 -19.02 -40.41
N PHE A 161 -2.34 -20.09 -40.06
CA PHE A 161 -1.94 -21.08 -41.05
C PHE A 161 -3.06 -22.09 -41.36
N TYR A 162 -3.41 -22.19 -42.65
CA TYR A 162 -4.38 -23.11 -43.22
C TYR A 162 -3.68 -24.21 -44.03
N CYS A 163 -4.09 -25.46 -43.88
CA CYS A 163 -3.59 -26.57 -44.67
C CYS A 163 -4.35 -26.62 -46.02
N ASP A 164 -3.71 -26.09 -47.06
CA ASP A 164 -4.28 -25.96 -48.40
C ASP A 164 -4.50 -27.33 -49.04
N GLU A 165 -5.74 -27.60 -49.47
CA GLU A 165 -6.15 -28.92 -49.95
C GLU A 165 -5.52 -29.31 -51.28
N ASP A 166 -5.27 -28.32 -52.13
CA ASP A 166 -4.75 -28.52 -53.48
C ASP A 166 -3.25 -28.78 -53.46
N THR A 167 -2.54 -28.07 -52.59
CA THR A 167 -1.07 -28.10 -52.54
C THR A 167 -0.51 -28.97 -51.42
N GLY A 168 -1.30 -29.28 -50.40
CA GLY A 168 -0.84 -29.98 -49.20
C GLY A 168 0.16 -29.19 -48.35
N ASN A 169 0.25 -27.87 -48.56
CA ASN A 169 1.15 -26.98 -47.83
C ASN A 169 0.38 -26.11 -46.84
N LEU A 170 1.06 -25.69 -45.76
CA LEU A 170 0.55 -24.62 -44.91
C LEU A 170 0.71 -23.29 -45.63
N VAL A 171 -0.41 -22.57 -45.79
CA VAL A 171 -0.47 -21.21 -46.34
C VAL A 171 -1.07 -20.28 -45.28
N VAL A 172 -0.71 -19.01 -45.33
CA VAL A 172 -1.32 -17.98 -44.48
C VAL A 172 -2.70 -17.65 -45.08
N LYS A 173 -3.78 -17.88 -44.31
CA LYS A 173 -5.16 -17.53 -44.67
C LYS A 173 -5.95 -17.11 -43.44
N CYS A 174 -5.73 -15.87 -43.00
CA CYS A 174 -6.40 -15.35 -41.80
C CYS A 174 -7.91 -15.22 -41.98
N SER A 175 -8.42 -15.08 -43.20
CA SER A 175 -9.87 -15.03 -43.45
C SER A 175 -10.58 -16.36 -43.11
N ILE A 176 -9.82 -17.46 -43.11
CA ILE A 176 -10.31 -18.80 -42.77
C ILE A 176 -9.98 -19.14 -41.32
N CYS A 177 -8.74 -18.93 -40.91
CA CYS A 177 -8.23 -19.41 -39.63
C CYS A 177 -8.26 -18.39 -38.48
N GLY A 178 -8.65 -17.15 -38.79
CA GLY A 178 -8.54 -16.03 -37.89
C GLY A 178 -7.08 -15.69 -37.55
N CYS A 179 -6.91 -14.59 -36.85
CA CYS A 179 -5.63 -14.20 -36.27
C CYS A 179 -5.52 -14.60 -34.81
N ILE A 180 -4.30 -14.53 -34.27
CA ILE A 180 -4.14 -14.53 -32.81
C ILE A 180 -4.85 -13.30 -32.23
N GLU A 181 -5.21 -13.38 -30.95
CA GLU A 181 -5.93 -12.32 -30.26
C GLU A 181 -5.18 -10.99 -30.35
N GLY A 182 -5.92 -9.91 -30.60
CA GLY A 182 -5.36 -8.57 -30.81
C GLY A 182 -4.85 -8.27 -32.22
N GLN A 183 -4.87 -9.21 -33.17
CA GLN A 183 -4.49 -8.96 -34.57
C GLN A 183 -5.69 -8.92 -35.52
N GLU A 184 -5.59 -8.13 -36.57
CA GLU A 184 -6.58 -8.03 -37.65
C GLU A 184 -6.10 -8.74 -38.93
N CYS A 185 -7.04 -9.38 -39.62
CA CYS A 185 -6.79 -9.99 -40.92
C CYS A 185 -6.94 -8.95 -42.02
N ARG A 186 -5.93 -8.76 -42.87
CA ARG A 186 -5.99 -7.84 -44.01
C ARG A 186 -6.21 -8.56 -45.34
N ASP A 187 -6.45 -7.78 -46.39
CA ASP A 187 -6.76 -8.25 -47.74
C ASP A 187 -5.65 -9.13 -48.36
N ASP A 188 -4.42 -9.07 -47.85
CA ASP A 188 -3.29 -9.91 -48.27
C ASP A 188 -3.21 -11.25 -47.51
N GLU A 189 -4.24 -11.56 -46.72
CA GLU A 189 -4.38 -12.77 -45.89
C GLU A 189 -3.37 -12.89 -44.75
N ASN A 190 -2.62 -11.82 -44.44
CA ASN A 190 -1.74 -11.76 -43.27
C ASN A 190 -2.44 -11.16 -42.05
N CYS A 191 -1.99 -11.60 -40.88
CA CYS A 191 -2.39 -10.99 -39.61
C CYS A 191 -1.47 -9.81 -39.28
N TYR A 192 -2.07 -8.67 -39.00
CA TYR A 192 -1.37 -7.46 -38.59
C TYR A 192 -1.73 -7.12 -37.17
N ASP A 193 -0.74 -6.74 -36.39
CA ASP A 193 -0.97 -6.11 -35.10
C ASP A 193 -1.30 -4.63 -35.36
N PRO A 194 -2.54 -4.17 -35.11
CA PRO A 194 -2.94 -2.78 -35.32
C PRO A 194 -2.15 -1.81 -34.44
N ARG A 195 -1.41 -2.31 -33.44
CA ARG A 195 -0.50 -1.52 -32.62
C ARG A 195 0.82 -1.18 -33.34
N VAL A 196 1.17 -1.81 -34.45
CA VAL A 196 2.41 -1.45 -35.17
C VAL A 196 2.19 -0.18 -36.00
N CYS A 197 2.79 0.92 -35.56
CA CYS A 197 2.70 2.24 -36.17
C CYS A 197 4.08 2.67 -36.70
N GLY A 198 4.24 2.67 -38.02
CA GLY A 198 5.56 2.81 -38.66
C GLY A 198 6.50 1.66 -38.28
N ASN A 199 7.59 1.97 -37.57
CA ASN A 199 8.58 0.99 -37.08
C ASN A 199 8.46 0.72 -35.56
N GLN A 200 7.44 1.28 -34.89
CA GLN A 200 7.26 1.18 -33.44
C GLN A 200 5.99 0.39 -33.13
N LEU A 201 6.03 -0.44 -32.09
CA LEU A 201 4.84 -1.07 -31.52
C LEU A 201 4.27 -0.11 -30.47
N CYS A 202 3.06 0.39 -30.71
CA CYS A 202 2.32 1.19 -29.75
C CYS A 202 1.88 0.33 -28.56
N SER A 203 1.81 0.94 -27.39
CA SER A 203 1.20 0.29 -26.23
C SER A 203 -0.30 0.07 -26.47
N GLN A 204 -0.94 -0.73 -25.62
CA GLN A 204 -2.40 -0.94 -25.70
C GLN A 204 -3.22 0.31 -25.36
N TYR A 205 -2.56 1.34 -24.83
CA TYR A 205 -3.13 2.64 -24.51
C TYR A 205 -2.74 3.68 -25.55
N GLU A 206 -2.22 3.26 -26.71
CA GLU A 206 -1.86 4.17 -27.78
C GLU A 206 -2.50 3.71 -29.09
N ASP A 207 -3.24 4.60 -29.74
CA ASP A 207 -3.70 4.36 -31.10
C ASP A 207 -2.64 4.84 -32.10
N CYS A 208 -2.55 4.12 -33.21
CA CYS A 208 -1.74 4.56 -34.34
C CYS A 208 -2.47 5.67 -35.12
N ILE A 209 -2.10 6.93 -34.85
CA ILE A 209 -2.67 8.10 -35.53
C ILE A 209 -1.55 8.79 -36.33
N ASN A 210 -1.63 8.72 -37.66
CA ASN A 210 -0.65 9.30 -38.59
C ASN A 210 0.79 8.78 -38.38
N ASP A 211 0.97 7.46 -38.31
CA ASP A 211 2.28 6.81 -38.09
C ASP A 211 2.97 7.20 -36.77
N LYS A 212 2.21 7.65 -35.77
CA LYS A 212 2.67 7.86 -34.39
C LYS A 212 1.76 7.17 -33.39
N CYS A 213 2.35 6.60 -32.36
CA CYS A 213 1.64 6.16 -31.16
C CYS A 213 1.16 7.40 -30.42
N VAL A 214 -0.15 7.50 -30.22
CA VAL A 214 -0.78 8.59 -29.49
C VAL A 214 -1.59 7.96 -28.38
N LEU A 215 -1.31 8.36 -27.13
CA LEU A 215 -2.06 7.89 -25.96
C LEU A 215 -3.57 8.07 -26.20
N THR A 216 -4.28 6.96 -26.26
CA THR A 216 -5.72 6.90 -26.25
C THR A 216 -6.18 6.51 -24.86
N LYS A 217 -7.10 7.31 -24.31
CA LYS A 217 -7.73 7.02 -23.03
C LYS A 217 -8.23 5.58 -23.08
N PRO A 218 -7.92 4.72 -22.09
CA PRO A 218 -8.30 3.33 -22.14
C PRO A 218 -9.83 3.23 -22.37
N PRO A 219 -10.29 2.29 -23.20
CA PRO A 219 -11.70 2.15 -23.59
C PRO A 219 -12.55 1.54 -22.47
N TYR A 220 -12.30 1.94 -21.21
CA TYR A 220 -13.21 1.62 -20.14
C TYR A 220 -14.44 2.50 -20.31
N PRO A 221 -15.66 1.92 -20.32
CA PRO A 221 -16.86 2.74 -20.23
C PRO A 221 -16.70 3.65 -19.03
N ASP A 222 -17.03 4.94 -19.21
CA ASP A 222 -17.01 5.91 -18.10
C ASP A 222 -17.74 5.24 -16.93
N PRO A 223 -17.05 5.05 -15.78
CA PRO A 223 -17.65 4.34 -14.66
C PRO A 223 -18.95 5.05 -14.31
N GLU A 224 -20.00 4.27 -14.14
CA GLU A 224 -21.33 4.78 -13.80
C GLU A 224 -21.21 5.81 -12.65
N PRO A 225 -21.99 6.90 -12.72
CA PRO A 225 -21.81 8.05 -11.84
C PRO A 225 -21.80 7.63 -10.39
N LEU A 226 -20.69 7.91 -9.69
CA LEU A 226 -20.54 8.04 -8.23
C LEU A 226 -21.71 7.45 -7.43
N ARG A 227 -21.77 6.13 -7.40
CA ARG A 227 -22.80 5.38 -6.69
C ARG A 227 -22.47 5.30 -5.21
N ASP A 228 -23.48 5.45 -4.38
CA ASP A 228 -23.35 5.33 -2.94
C ASP A 228 -23.12 3.84 -2.60
N TYR A 229 -22.05 3.51 -1.89
CA TYR A 229 -21.41 2.19 -1.80
C TYR A 229 -22.38 1.04 -1.48
N PHE A 230 -23.38 1.29 -0.63
CA PHE A 230 -24.45 0.32 -0.29
C PHE A 230 -25.81 0.62 -0.92
N GLU A 231 -26.03 1.77 -1.54
CA GLU A 231 -27.37 2.22 -2.00
C GLU A 231 -27.93 1.32 -3.10
N ASP A 232 -27.09 0.91 -4.05
CA ASP A 232 -27.51 0.08 -5.20
C ASP A 232 -27.42 -1.44 -4.93
N ASP A 233 -27.09 -1.82 -3.71
CA ASP A 233 -26.97 -3.23 -3.32
C ASP A 233 -28.28 -3.70 -2.70
N GLU A 234 -29.04 -4.51 -3.44
CA GLU A 234 -30.35 -4.99 -3.00
C GLU A 234 -30.28 -5.70 -1.63
N PHE A 235 -29.18 -6.41 -1.35
CA PHE A 235 -29.02 -7.12 -0.09
C PHE A 235 -28.66 -6.16 1.05
N ALA A 236 -27.80 -5.17 0.80
CA ALA A 236 -27.55 -4.09 1.77
C ALA A 236 -28.84 -3.32 2.11
N GLN A 237 -29.67 -3.01 1.10
CA GLN A 237 -30.95 -2.33 1.30
C GLN A 237 -31.89 -3.18 2.16
N ALA A 238 -31.98 -4.49 1.93
CA ALA A 238 -32.77 -5.39 2.75
C ALA A 238 -32.32 -5.39 4.23
N ILE A 239 -31.01 -5.31 4.51
CA ILE A 239 -30.47 -5.16 5.88
C ILE A 239 -30.85 -3.79 6.47
N LEU A 240 -30.68 -2.70 5.71
CA LEU A 240 -31.03 -1.33 6.15
C LEU A 240 -32.54 -1.18 6.44
N GLU A 241 -33.38 -1.92 5.73
CA GLU A 241 -34.83 -1.99 5.98
C GLU A 241 -35.18 -2.90 7.17
N GLY A 242 -34.23 -3.66 7.70
CA GLY A 242 -34.42 -4.62 8.79
C GLY A 242 -35.13 -5.91 8.35
N GLN A 243 -35.14 -6.20 7.05
CA GLN A 243 -35.72 -7.43 6.49
C GLN A 243 -34.76 -8.60 6.58
N GLU A 244 -33.45 -8.33 6.49
CA GLU A 244 -32.38 -9.32 6.47
C GLU A 244 -31.29 -8.99 7.49
N THR A 245 -30.42 -9.97 7.74
CA THR A 245 -29.15 -9.81 8.46
C THR A 245 -28.10 -10.67 7.78
N TYR A 246 -26.83 -10.31 7.88
CA TYR A 246 -25.74 -11.11 7.33
C TYR A 246 -24.80 -11.61 8.41
N ASN A 247 -24.51 -12.91 8.45
CA ASN A 247 -23.50 -13.46 9.35
C ASN A 247 -22.13 -13.36 8.67
N ILE A 248 -21.24 -12.54 9.21
CA ILE A 248 -19.92 -12.31 8.59
C ILE A 248 -19.06 -13.58 8.53
N ARG A 249 -19.37 -14.62 9.34
CA ARG A 249 -18.71 -15.93 9.22
C ARG A 249 -18.97 -16.65 7.90
N ASP A 250 -20.03 -16.28 7.20
CA ASP A 250 -20.33 -16.85 5.88
C ASP A 250 -19.32 -16.36 4.83
N PHE A 251 -18.62 -15.26 5.10
CA PHE A 251 -17.47 -14.82 4.32
C PHE A 251 -16.24 -15.64 4.69
N LYS A 252 -15.87 -16.63 3.87
CA LYS A 252 -14.89 -17.67 4.23
C LYS A 252 -13.43 -17.25 4.09
N LEU A 253 -13.14 -15.95 4.15
CA LEU A 253 -11.77 -15.45 4.12
C LEU A 253 -11.15 -15.61 5.51
N LEU A 254 -10.20 -16.54 5.59
CA LEU A 254 -9.51 -16.90 6.82
C LEU A 254 -8.08 -16.36 6.75
N CYS A 255 -7.45 -16.20 7.91
CA CYS A 255 -6.06 -15.73 7.99
C CYS A 255 -4.99 -16.72 7.52
N GLN A 256 -5.39 -17.91 7.06
CA GLN A 256 -4.48 -18.95 6.59
C GLN A 256 -4.26 -18.91 5.07
N PRO A 257 -3.04 -19.25 4.60
CA PRO A 257 -2.76 -19.41 3.18
C PRO A 257 -3.72 -20.41 2.51
N GLY A 258 -4.25 -20.04 1.35
CA GLY A 258 -5.14 -20.90 0.56
C GLY A 258 -6.62 -20.79 0.89
N SER A 259 -7.01 -19.95 1.86
CA SER A 259 -8.41 -19.51 1.92
C SER A 259 -8.70 -18.62 0.70
N THR A 260 -9.86 -18.83 0.08
CA THR A 260 -10.28 -18.02 -1.06
C THR A 260 -11.63 -17.37 -0.79
N ALA A 261 -11.79 -16.17 -1.33
CA ALA A 261 -13.04 -15.42 -1.31
C ALA A 261 -13.25 -14.76 -2.67
N THR A 262 -14.48 -14.44 -3.03
CA THR A 262 -14.74 -13.73 -4.28
C THR A 262 -15.15 -12.29 -4.06
N THR A 263 -14.76 -11.38 -4.97
CA THR A 263 -15.22 -9.98 -4.93
C THR A 263 -16.74 -9.84 -4.93
N ASP A 264 -17.44 -10.78 -5.56
CA ASP A 264 -18.89 -10.70 -5.72
C ASP A 264 -19.65 -11.02 -4.42
N GLU A 265 -18.98 -11.57 -3.41
CA GLU A 265 -19.59 -11.85 -2.11
C GLU A 265 -19.87 -10.56 -1.33
N PHE A 266 -21.04 -10.50 -0.70
CA PHE A 266 -21.39 -9.39 0.18
C PHE A 266 -20.42 -9.22 1.35
N GLY A 267 -19.86 -10.31 1.88
CA GLY A 267 -18.84 -10.27 2.92
C GLY A 267 -17.58 -9.49 2.51
N PHE A 268 -17.16 -9.61 1.25
CA PHE A 268 -16.03 -8.84 0.72
C PHE A 268 -16.34 -7.35 0.71
N LYS A 269 -17.56 -6.98 0.34
CA LYS A 269 -18.05 -5.59 0.41
C LYS A 269 -17.99 -5.02 1.82
N ILE A 270 -18.41 -5.80 2.82
CA ILE A 270 -18.35 -5.38 4.23
C ILE A 270 -16.89 -5.18 4.68
N VAL A 271 -16.01 -6.14 4.39
CA VAL A 271 -14.58 -6.05 4.74
C VAL A 271 -13.91 -4.85 4.06
N ASN A 272 -14.21 -4.59 2.79
CA ASN A 272 -13.71 -3.39 2.10
C ASN A 272 -14.30 -2.09 2.61
N GLY A 273 -15.56 -2.10 3.05
CA GLY A 273 -16.16 -0.99 3.77
C GLY A 273 -15.32 -0.64 5.01
N PHE A 274 -15.00 -1.64 5.83
CA PHE A 274 -14.13 -1.48 7.00
C PHE A 274 -12.72 -1.00 6.64
N LYS A 275 -12.11 -1.54 5.57
CA LYS A 275 -10.82 -1.07 5.05
C LYS A 275 -10.84 0.41 4.70
N GLN A 276 -11.84 0.86 3.95
CA GLN A 276 -11.97 2.25 3.50
C GLN A 276 -12.15 3.27 4.64
N ILE A 277 -12.59 2.83 5.82
CA ILE A 277 -12.67 3.67 7.03
C ILE A 277 -11.57 3.34 8.05
N GLY A 278 -10.58 2.53 7.66
CA GLY A 278 -9.36 2.32 8.42
C GLY A 278 -9.39 1.20 9.47
N TYR A 279 -10.36 0.29 9.42
CA TYR A 279 -10.40 -0.83 10.37
C TYR A 279 -9.53 -2.02 9.94
N PHE A 280 -9.01 -2.00 8.70
CA PHE A 280 -8.11 -3.04 8.21
C PHE A 280 -6.67 -2.69 8.57
N PHE A 281 -5.96 -3.60 9.26
CA PHE A 281 -4.54 -3.47 9.58
C PHE A 281 -3.81 -4.72 9.12
N HIS A 282 -2.58 -4.54 8.60
CA HIS A 282 -1.77 -5.59 7.97
C HIS A 282 -1.68 -6.87 8.83
N ASN A 283 -1.64 -6.71 10.16
CA ASN A 283 -1.43 -7.80 11.10
C ASN A 283 -2.69 -8.55 11.53
N VAL A 284 -3.88 -8.33 10.93
CA VAL A 284 -5.08 -9.11 11.28
C VAL A 284 -4.81 -10.61 11.16
N CYS A 285 -3.92 -11.01 10.26
CA CYS A 285 -3.57 -12.40 9.99
C CYS A 285 -2.13 -12.82 10.32
N ASP A 286 -1.27 -11.90 10.74
CA ASP A 286 0.14 -12.18 11.07
C ASP A 286 0.37 -12.47 12.57
N LEU A 287 -0.69 -12.52 13.37
CA LEU A 287 -0.61 -12.96 14.75
C LEU A 287 -0.14 -14.44 14.84
N PRO A 288 0.55 -14.84 15.91
CA PRO A 288 1.15 -16.18 16.02
C PRO A 288 0.15 -17.30 15.67
N ARG A 289 0.55 -18.20 14.74
CA ARG A 289 -0.29 -19.28 14.16
C ARG A 289 -1.09 -20.08 15.20
N ASP A 290 -0.51 -20.24 16.39
CA ASP A 290 -1.09 -21.02 17.48
C ASP A 290 -2.41 -20.43 18.04
N VAL A 291 -2.78 -19.21 17.66
CA VAL A 291 -3.94 -18.49 18.20
C VAL A 291 -5.08 -18.35 17.18
N HIS A 292 -4.85 -18.53 15.86
CA HIS A 292 -5.76 -17.99 14.83
C HIS A 292 -6.03 -18.85 13.59
N ASP A 293 -5.69 -20.15 13.57
CA ASP A 293 -5.88 -21.00 12.36
C ASP A 293 -7.35 -21.07 11.85
N ASP A 294 -8.33 -20.74 12.70
CA ASP A 294 -9.76 -20.69 12.35
C ASP A 294 -10.37 -19.26 12.38
N ASP A 295 -9.54 -18.23 12.54
CA ASP A 295 -10.05 -16.87 12.72
C ASP A 295 -10.52 -16.27 11.40
N ASN A 296 -11.81 -15.93 11.40
CA ASN A 296 -12.48 -15.26 10.31
C ASN A 296 -12.17 -13.77 10.36
N VAL A 297 -11.53 -13.26 9.31
CA VAL A 297 -11.10 -11.87 9.20
C VAL A 297 -12.28 -10.91 9.42
N GLY A 298 -13.41 -11.22 8.81
CA GLY A 298 -14.60 -10.38 8.92
C GLY A 298 -15.14 -10.32 10.36
N VAL A 299 -15.02 -11.40 11.14
CA VAL A 299 -15.38 -11.41 12.57
C VAL A 299 -14.46 -10.48 13.38
N ILE A 300 -13.16 -10.49 13.12
CA ILE A 300 -12.21 -9.61 13.83
C ILE A 300 -12.58 -8.15 13.57
N LEU A 301 -12.79 -7.80 12.29
CA LEU A 301 -13.09 -6.44 11.86
C LEU A 301 -14.44 -5.95 12.39
N VAL A 302 -15.50 -6.77 12.30
CA VAL A 302 -16.84 -6.34 12.77
C VAL A 302 -16.84 -6.09 14.28
N ASN A 303 -16.18 -6.95 15.06
CA ASN A 303 -16.16 -6.80 16.52
C ASN A 303 -15.35 -5.56 16.92
N ALA A 304 -14.22 -5.28 16.27
CA ALA A 304 -13.48 -4.04 16.47
C ALA A 304 -14.34 -2.82 16.15
N PHE A 305 -15.01 -2.84 15.00
CA PHE A 305 -15.93 -1.78 14.58
C PHE A 305 -17.08 -1.56 15.57
N GLN A 306 -17.71 -2.64 16.04
CA GLN A 306 -18.82 -2.54 16.99
C GLN A 306 -18.37 -1.93 18.32
N ARG A 307 -17.22 -2.35 18.87
CA ARG A 307 -16.67 -1.77 20.11
C ARG A 307 -16.44 -0.27 19.99
N ASP A 308 -15.73 0.15 18.94
CA ASP A 308 -15.35 1.55 18.72
C ASP A 308 -16.57 2.45 18.50
N ASN A 309 -17.68 1.88 18.02
CA ASN A 309 -18.91 2.59 17.75
C ASN A 309 -20.02 2.34 18.80
N THR A 310 -19.67 1.74 19.94
CA THR A 310 -20.61 1.46 21.05
C THR A 310 -21.84 0.63 20.60
N LEU A 311 -21.62 -0.28 19.67
CA LEU A 311 -22.61 -1.26 19.20
C LEU A 311 -22.40 -2.58 19.95
N PRO A 312 -23.46 -3.41 20.13
CA PRO A 312 -23.30 -4.74 20.68
C PRO A 312 -22.38 -5.60 19.79
N GLU A 313 -21.36 -6.21 20.39
CA GLU A 313 -20.46 -7.12 19.67
C GLU A 313 -21.20 -8.40 19.24
N SER A 314 -21.14 -8.71 17.95
CA SER A 314 -21.69 -9.94 17.37
C SER A 314 -21.14 -10.17 15.96
N ASP A 315 -21.18 -11.41 15.50
CA ASP A 315 -20.80 -11.79 14.14
C ASP A 315 -21.85 -11.36 13.09
N ILE A 316 -22.88 -10.62 13.48
CA ILE A 316 -24.00 -10.23 12.64
C ILE A 316 -23.83 -8.79 12.16
N ILE A 317 -23.88 -8.62 10.84
CA ILE A 317 -24.12 -7.34 10.18
C ILE A 317 -25.63 -7.13 10.14
N ASP A 318 -26.12 -6.40 11.14
CA ASP A 318 -27.50 -5.95 11.22
C ASP A 318 -27.65 -4.52 10.70
N LYS A 319 -28.89 -4.01 10.77
CA LYS A 319 -29.22 -2.64 10.41
C LYS A 319 -28.33 -1.60 11.09
N ALA A 320 -28.09 -1.73 12.39
CA ALA A 320 -27.36 -0.73 13.17
C ALA A 320 -25.88 -0.68 12.78
N VAL A 321 -25.27 -1.86 12.57
CA VAL A 321 -23.89 -1.97 12.06
C VAL A 321 -23.78 -1.34 10.68
N LEU A 322 -24.69 -1.69 9.76
CA LEU A 322 -24.63 -1.23 8.37
C LEU A 322 -24.93 0.26 8.23
N GLU A 323 -25.92 0.81 8.95
CA GLU A 323 -26.19 2.25 8.98
C GLU A 323 -24.98 3.04 9.48
N LYS A 324 -24.30 2.53 10.53
CA LYS A 324 -23.12 3.19 11.09
C LYS A 324 -21.95 3.16 10.10
N LEU A 325 -21.69 2.00 9.48
CA LEU A 325 -20.63 1.84 8.49
C LEU A 325 -20.86 2.72 7.26
N ASP A 326 -22.08 2.71 6.72
CA ASP A 326 -22.46 3.53 5.57
C ASP A 326 -22.31 5.04 5.87
N SER A 327 -22.75 5.48 7.05
CA SER A 327 -22.61 6.88 7.48
C SER A 327 -21.14 7.30 7.54
N LEU A 328 -20.25 6.47 8.09
CA LEU A 328 -18.81 6.76 8.14
C LEU A 328 -18.20 6.79 6.73
N LEU A 329 -18.57 5.83 5.88
CA LEU A 329 -18.13 5.80 4.48
C LEU A 329 -18.59 7.05 3.72
N LYS A 330 -19.83 7.52 3.91
CA LYS A 330 -20.36 8.73 3.28
C LYS A 330 -19.55 9.97 3.65
N ASN A 331 -19.21 10.09 4.94
CA ASN A 331 -18.44 11.22 5.45
C ASN A 331 -17.04 11.30 4.82
N VAL A 332 -16.36 10.16 4.64
CA VAL A 332 -15.04 10.15 4.01
C VAL A 332 -15.10 10.28 2.49
N ARG A 333 -16.12 9.70 1.84
CA ARG A 333 -16.27 9.71 0.37
C ARG A 333 -16.44 11.10 -0.22
N ALA A 334 -17.27 11.95 0.38
CA ALA A 334 -17.55 13.28 -0.18
C ALA A 334 -16.27 14.09 -0.47
N THR A 335 -15.30 14.04 0.45
CA THR A 335 -14.02 14.72 0.27
C THR A 335 -13.11 13.98 -0.72
N ARG A 336 -13.05 12.65 -0.64
CA ARG A 336 -12.25 11.80 -1.55
C ARG A 336 -12.68 11.98 -3.01
N ASP A 337 -13.97 11.92 -3.28
CA ASP A 337 -14.55 12.00 -4.63
C ASP A 337 -14.36 13.38 -5.28
N THR A 338 -14.26 14.41 -4.44
CA THR A 338 -13.96 15.76 -4.89
C THR A 338 -12.49 15.87 -5.27
N LEU A 339 -11.58 15.47 -4.38
CA LEU A 339 -10.14 15.66 -4.56
C LEU A 339 -9.50 14.64 -5.51
N SER A 340 -10.03 13.42 -5.58
CA SER A 340 -9.45 12.36 -6.42
C SER A 340 -9.35 12.74 -7.88
N LYS A 341 -10.27 13.59 -8.37
CA LYS A 341 -10.31 14.07 -9.75
C LYS A 341 -9.20 15.08 -10.07
N ASP A 342 -8.60 15.68 -9.04
CA ASP A 342 -7.45 16.56 -9.17
C ASP A 342 -6.14 15.76 -9.27
N PHE A 343 -6.18 14.43 -9.09
CA PHE A 343 -5.01 13.59 -9.31
C PHE A 343 -4.63 13.57 -10.79
N ILE A 344 -3.38 13.94 -11.08
CA ILE A 344 -2.90 14.09 -12.46
C ILE A 344 -2.99 12.81 -13.29
N CYS A 345 -2.88 11.64 -12.64
CA CYS A 345 -3.03 10.34 -13.31
C CYS A 345 -4.42 9.70 -13.10
N TYR A 346 -5.44 10.48 -12.70
CA TYR A 346 -6.79 9.95 -12.43
C TYR A 346 -7.36 9.15 -13.60
N ASP A 347 -7.22 9.64 -14.83
CA ASP A 347 -7.77 8.99 -16.02
C ASP A 347 -7.11 7.63 -16.33
N PHE A 348 -5.88 7.39 -15.83
CA PHE A 348 -5.12 6.15 -16.02
C PHE A 348 -5.45 5.07 -15.00
N ILE A 349 -6.16 5.42 -13.92
CA ILE A 349 -6.57 4.44 -12.92
C ILE A 349 -7.75 3.63 -13.47
N ALA A 350 -7.59 2.31 -13.53
CA ALA A 350 -8.66 1.41 -13.94
C ALA A 350 -9.86 1.49 -12.97
N PRO A 351 -11.09 1.14 -13.40
CA PRO A 351 -12.19 0.86 -12.49
C PRO A 351 -11.83 -0.27 -11.52
N ALA A 352 -12.44 -0.26 -10.34
CA ALA A 352 -12.24 -1.34 -9.37
C ALA A 352 -13.18 -2.52 -9.69
N PRO A 353 -12.82 -3.74 -9.28
CA PRO A 353 -13.75 -4.87 -9.29
C PRO A 353 -15.04 -4.57 -8.51
N LEU A 354 -16.06 -5.40 -8.72
CA LEU A 354 -17.31 -5.31 -7.96
C LEU A 354 -17.02 -5.38 -6.45
N ASN A 355 -17.74 -4.58 -5.66
CA ASN A 355 -17.62 -4.49 -4.19
C ASN A 355 -16.25 -4.04 -3.64
N ASP A 356 -15.27 -3.72 -4.47
CA ASP A 356 -14.01 -3.12 -4.05
C ASP A 356 -14.15 -1.60 -3.87
N ALA A 357 -13.12 -0.96 -3.30
CA ALA A 357 -13.07 0.48 -3.14
C ALA A 357 -13.10 1.18 -4.51
N SER A 358 -13.81 2.31 -4.60
CA SER A 358 -14.02 2.98 -5.88
C SER A 358 -12.71 3.46 -6.53
N LYS A 359 -12.75 3.70 -7.85
CA LYS A 359 -11.66 4.38 -8.58
C LYS A 359 -11.22 5.67 -7.88
N ASN A 360 -12.17 6.45 -7.36
CA ASN A 360 -11.91 7.69 -6.64
C ASN A 360 -11.17 7.45 -5.33
N HIS A 361 -11.55 6.42 -4.58
CA HIS A 361 -10.87 6.07 -3.34
C HIS A 361 -9.39 5.73 -3.60
N ARG A 362 -9.13 4.88 -4.60
CA ARG A 362 -7.75 4.53 -5.00
C ARG A 362 -6.97 5.74 -5.50
N ALA A 363 -7.58 6.53 -6.38
CA ALA A 363 -6.99 7.77 -6.87
C ALA A 363 -6.68 8.75 -5.73
N PHE A 364 -7.54 8.86 -4.74
CA PHE A 364 -7.32 9.69 -3.56
C PHE A 364 -6.10 9.22 -2.74
N LEU A 365 -5.95 7.91 -2.54
CA LEU A 365 -4.79 7.34 -1.83
C LEU A 365 -3.49 7.62 -2.59
N LEU A 366 -3.46 7.32 -3.89
CA LEU A 366 -2.30 7.59 -4.75
C LEU A 366 -1.97 9.08 -4.78
N MET A 367 -2.98 9.92 -4.96
CA MET A 367 -2.83 11.38 -4.93
C MET A 367 -2.20 11.86 -3.62
N ASN A 368 -2.67 11.37 -2.47
CA ASN A 368 -2.09 11.77 -1.19
C ASN A 368 -0.64 11.30 -1.04
N ALA A 369 -0.28 10.12 -1.56
CA ALA A 369 1.07 9.59 -1.47
C ALA A 369 2.01 10.46 -2.30
N ILE A 370 1.63 10.73 -3.54
CA ILE A 370 2.37 11.59 -4.46
C ILE A 370 2.43 13.04 -3.96
N ASN A 371 1.34 13.57 -3.39
CA ASN A 371 1.30 14.93 -2.87
C ASN A 371 2.13 15.13 -1.60
N ALA A 372 2.59 14.05 -0.94
CA ALA A 372 3.57 14.15 0.13
C ALA A 372 4.90 14.72 -0.39
N PHE A 373 5.27 14.41 -1.64
CA PHE A 373 6.46 14.94 -2.31
C PHE A 373 6.29 16.41 -2.72
N PRO A 374 7.37 17.20 -2.71
CA PRO A 374 7.34 18.56 -3.25
C PRO A 374 6.95 18.58 -4.72
N GLU A 375 6.29 19.66 -5.16
CA GLU A 375 5.79 19.81 -6.55
C GLU A 375 6.85 19.53 -7.62
N ARG A 376 8.12 19.91 -7.36
CA ARG A 376 9.25 19.67 -8.28
C ARG A 376 9.57 18.19 -8.51
N LEU A 377 9.11 17.31 -7.63
CA LEU A 377 9.34 15.85 -7.65
C LEU A 377 8.05 15.09 -7.96
N ARG A 378 6.94 15.76 -8.29
CA ARG A 378 5.67 15.11 -8.62
C ARG A 378 5.63 14.73 -10.10
N PRO A 379 4.85 13.70 -10.48
CA PRO A 379 4.76 13.31 -11.86
C PRO A 379 3.99 14.36 -12.64
N ARG A 380 4.34 14.51 -13.92
CA ARG A 380 3.62 15.32 -14.89
C ARG A 380 2.61 14.43 -15.62
N GLU A 381 1.64 15.04 -16.28
CA GLU A 381 0.61 14.31 -17.02
C GLU A 381 1.20 13.39 -18.10
N ILE A 382 2.29 13.81 -18.75
CA ILE A 382 3.01 13.01 -19.75
C ILE A 382 3.66 11.75 -19.17
N ASP A 383 3.88 11.72 -17.86
CA ASP A 383 4.50 10.58 -17.19
C ASP A 383 3.43 9.53 -16.82
N CYS A 384 2.15 9.92 -16.74
CA CYS A 384 1.04 9.00 -16.50
C CYS A 384 0.86 8.07 -17.71
N GLY A 385 0.84 6.75 -17.49
CA GLY A 385 0.83 5.76 -18.58
C GLY A 385 2.22 5.33 -19.08
N ASN A 386 3.29 5.82 -18.45
CA ASN A 386 4.62 5.24 -18.60
C ASN A 386 4.74 4.00 -17.70
N SER A 387 5.36 2.92 -18.18
CA SER A 387 5.46 1.63 -17.47
C SER A 387 5.99 1.74 -16.05
N GLN A 388 6.85 2.72 -15.76
CA GLN A 388 7.38 2.95 -14.42
C GLN A 388 6.34 3.56 -13.47
N ILE A 389 5.58 4.58 -13.92
CA ILE A 389 4.47 5.12 -13.13
C ILE A 389 3.33 4.11 -13.06
N ASP A 390 3.09 3.38 -14.14
CA ASP A 390 2.11 2.31 -14.17
C ASP A 390 2.49 1.16 -13.23
N PHE A 391 3.78 0.89 -13.00
CA PHE A 391 4.19 -0.08 -11.99
C PHE A 391 3.69 0.37 -10.60
N VAL A 392 3.95 1.62 -10.23
CA VAL A 392 3.50 2.21 -8.95
C VAL A 392 1.97 2.31 -8.87
N ILE A 393 1.30 2.67 -9.97
CA ILE A 393 -0.15 2.96 -9.99
C ILE A 393 -1.01 1.72 -10.21
N GLN A 394 -0.57 0.81 -11.08
CA GLN A 394 -1.39 -0.29 -11.59
C GLN A 394 -0.95 -1.65 -11.04
N CYS A 395 0.36 -1.90 -10.95
CA CYS A 395 0.86 -3.24 -10.69
C CYS A 395 1.30 -3.48 -9.24
N ASP A 396 1.46 -2.46 -8.39
CA ASP A 396 1.82 -2.69 -6.99
C ASP A 396 0.67 -3.14 -6.06
N ASN A 397 -0.36 -3.73 -6.66
CA ASN A 397 -1.18 -4.74 -6.00
C ASN A 397 -0.40 -6.03 -5.69
N LEU A 398 0.88 -6.15 -6.08
CA LEU A 398 1.74 -7.32 -5.91
C LEU A 398 2.04 -7.67 -4.45
N GLY A 399 1.89 -6.73 -3.51
CA GLY A 399 1.94 -7.04 -2.07
C GLY A 399 0.63 -7.62 -1.48
N THR A 400 -0.45 -7.71 -2.26
CA THR A 400 -1.82 -7.92 -1.74
C THR A 400 -2.40 -9.30 -2.03
N GLY A 401 -1.64 -10.19 -2.67
CA GLY A 401 -2.06 -11.55 -3.04
C GLY A 401 -3.44 -11.65 -3.72
N SER A 402 -3.90 -10.55 -4.29
CA SER A 402 -5.07 -10.49 -5.13
C SER A 402 -4.59 -10.72 -6.56
N LYS A 403 -4.92 -11.88 -7.13
CA LYS A 403 -4.60 -12.25 -8.51
C LYS A 403 -5.41 -11.44 -9.54
N TYR A 404 -5.89 -10.24 -9.19
CA TYR A 404 -6.68 -9.42 -10.11
C TYR A 404 -5.84 -8.88 -11.25
N TRP A 405 -4.57 -8.61 -10.99
CA TRP A 405 -3.65 -8.02 -11.95
C TRP A 405 -2.38 -8.85 -11.91
N GLU A 406 -2.27 -9.81 -12.81
CA GLU A 406 -1.00 -10.51 -12.99
C GLU A 406 -0.15 -9.64 -13.93
N ALA A 407 1.01 -9.18 -13.45
CA ALA A 407 2.01 -8.57 -14.29
C ALA A 407 2.64 -9.65 -15.18
N GLN A 408 1.91 -10.11 -16.20
CA GLN A 408 2.53 -10.83 -17.31
C GLN A 408 2.98 -9.80 -18.35
N ASP A 409 4.28 -9.77 -18.63
CA ASP A 409 4.86 -8.99 -19.73
C ASP A 409 4.58 -7.46 -19.69
N GLU A 410 4.82 -6.80 -18.54
CA GLU A 410 4.68 -5.34 -18.35
C GLU A 410 3.25 -4.80 -18.54
N LYS A 411 2.23 -5.67 -18.57
CA LYS A 411 0.83 -5.29 -18.74
C LYS A 411 0.02 -5.71 -17.52
N CYS A 412 -0.63 -4.75 -16.88
CA CYS A 412 -1.59 -5.03 -15.84
C CYS A 412 -2.94 -5.37 -16.53
N GLU A 413 -3.13 -6.61 -16.95
CA GLU A 413 -4.42 -7.10 -17.46
C GLU A 413 -5.28 -7.61 -16.29
N ASN A 414 -6.56 -7.22 -16.28
CA ASN A 414 -7.53 -7.74 -15.31
C ASN A 414 -7.73 -9.22 -15.61
N GLN A 415 -7.08 -10.09 -14.85
CA GLN A 415 -7.43 -11.50 -14.89
C GLN A 415 -8.81 -11.58 -14.24
N ASN A 416 -9.83 -11.90 -15.04
CA ASN A 416 -11.24 -12.06 -14.65
C ASN A 416 -11.49 -13.05 -13.48
N ASN A 417 -10.45 -13.47 -12.77
CA ASN A 417 -10.45 -14.24 -11.56
C ASN A 417 -11.01 -13.38 -10.42
N LYS A 418 -12.31 -13.54 -10.18
CA LYS A 418 -13.01 -13.02 -9.01
C LYS A 418 -12.43 -13.54 -7.70
N GLU A 419 -11.65 -14.62 -7.74
CA GLU A 419 -11.05 -15.31 -6.59
C GLU A 419 -9.83 -14.58 -6.03
N LEU A 420 -9.94 -14.19 -4.76
CA LEU A 420 -8.87 -13.76 -3.88
C LEU A 420 -8.21 -14.99 -3.29
N SER A 421 -6.89 -15.09 -3.39
CA SER A 421 -6.10 -16.06 -2.61
C SER A 421 -5.54 -15.48 -1.32
N TYR A 422 -5.59 -14.15 -1.17
CA TYR A 422 -5.14 -13.40 0.00
C TYR A 422 -6.01 -12.16 0.17
N LEU A 423 -6.00 -11.63 1.40
CA LEU A 423 -6.64 -10.36 1.70
C LEU A 423 -5.95 -9.22 0.96
N PRO A 424 -6.72 -8.27 0.39
CA PRO A 424 -6.16 -7.01 -0.06
C PRO A 424 -5.37 -6.36 1.08
N SER A 425 -4.22 -5.73 0.80
CA SER A 425 -3.54 -4.91 1.81
C SER A 425 -4.48 -3.79 2.27
N ASP A 426 -4.32 -3.33 3.51
CA ASP A 426 -5.03 -2.15 3.99
C ASP A 426 -4.66 -0.90 3.16
N ASP A 427 -5.51 0.12 3.23
CA ASP A 427 -5.27 1.40 2.55
C ASP A 427 -3.94 2.06 2.95
N PHE A 428 -3.49 1.85 4.19
CA PHE A 428 -2.25 2.42 4.69
C PHE A 428 -1.04 1.69 4.11
N SER A 429 -1.07 0.37 4.02
CA SER A 429 -0.09 -0.44 3.31
C SER A 429 0.01 0.00 1.84
N LEU A 430 -1.12 0.15 1.13
CA LEU A 430 -1.11 0.69 -0.24
C LEU A 430 -0.45 2.08 -0.31
N TYR A 431 -0.79 2.98 0.61
CA TYR A 431 -0.20 4.32 0.68
C TYR A 431 1.32 4.29 0.92
N LYS A 432 1.78 3.47 1.86
CA LYS A 432 3.20 3.30 2.18
C LYS A 432 3.98 2.73 1.02
N THR A 433 3.47 1.64 0.44
CA THR A 433 4.01 0.99 -0.74
C THR A 433 4.09 1.98 -1.91
N THR A 434 3.05 2.80 -2.12
CA THR A 434 3.09 3.86 -3.14
C THR A 434 4.21 4.87 -2.89
N ILE A 435 4.42 5.31 -1.63
CA ILE A 435 5.53 6.21 -1.30
C ILE A 435 6.88 5.54 -1.53
N HIS A 436 7.00 4.26 -1.15
CA HIS A 436 8.20 3.46 -1.33
C HIS A 436 8.58 3.36 -2.80
N GLU A 437 7.68 2.86 -3.65
CA GLU A 437 7.99 2.72 -5.07
C GLU A 437 8.16 4.07 -5.77
N TYR A 438 7.40 5.09 -5.36
CA TYR A 438 7.61 6.42 -5.90
C TYR A 438 8.97 7.00 -5.50
N ALA A 439 9.51 6.61 -4.35
CA ALA A 439 10.87 6.98 -3.97
C ALA A 439 11.91 6.36 -4.92
N HIS A 440 11.75 5.11 -5.34
CA HIS A 440 12.59 4.51 -6.40
C HIS A 440 12.54 5.32 -7.70
N MET A 441 11.35 5.78 -8.10
CA MET A 441 11.17 6.58 -9.31
C MET A 441 11.87 7.94 -9.28
N ILE A 442 12.00 8.55 -8.10
CA ILE A 442 12.68 9.85 -7.97
C ILE A 442 14.18 9.69 -7.64
N ASP A 443 14.73 8.49 -7.67
CA ASP A 443 16.16 8.27 -7.47
C ASP A 443 16.92 8.35 -8.81
N CYS A 444 17.68 9.42 -9.04
CA CYS A 444 18.42 9.59 -10.29
C CYS A 444 19.46 8.48 -10.55
N THR A 445 19.93 7.79 -9.52
CA THR A 445 20.90 6.71 -9.66
C THR A 445 20.24 5.41 -10.14
N ALA A 446 18.95 5.23 -9.87
CA ALA A 446 18.14 4.10 -10.34
C ALA A 446 17.44 4.41 -11.67
N THR A 447 16.92 5.62 -11.85
CA THR A 447 16.10 6.04 -12.99
C THR A 447 16.61 7.35 -13.62
N PRO A 448 17.77 7.32 -14.32
CA PRO A 448 18.41 8.53 -14.86
C PRO A 448 17.63 9.22 -15.99
N GLU A 449 16.56 8.61 -16.49
CA GLU A 449 15.75 9.13 -17.60
C GLU A 449 14.67 10.13 -17.15
N ILE A 450 14.43 10.26 -15.84
CA ILE A 450 13.39 11.13 -15.28
C ILE A 450 13.96 12.52 -14.98
N ASP A 451 13.42 13.57 -15.63
CA ASP A 451 13.87 14.96 -15.49
C ASP A 451 13.67 15.57 -14.08
N TYR A 452 12.93 14.90 -13.20
CA TYR A 452 12.52 15.38 -11.87
C TYR A 452 12.94 14.45 -10.73
N CYS A 453 14.10 13.81 -10.87
CA CYS A 453 14.67 12.96 -9.82
C CYS A 453 15.58 13.75 -8.84
N VAL A 454 16.06 13.07 -7.81
CA VAL A 454 17.03 13.52 -6.80
C VAL A 454 18.32 12.71 -6.97
N ASP A 455 19.46 13.38 -7.02
CA ASP A 455 20.76 12.71 -6.98
C ASP A 455 21.00 12.14 -5.57
N THR A 456 20.92 10.82 -5.44
CA THR A 456 21.07 10.10 -4.17
C THR A 456 22.51 9.68 -3.91
N THR A 457 23.51 10.07 -4.72
CA THR A 457 24.91 9.68 -4.54
C THR A 457 25.42 9.99 -3.13
N ASP A 458 25.14 11.20 -2.63
CA ASP A 458 25.51 11.61 -1.28
C ASP A 458 24.78 10.80 -0.20
N PHE A 459 23.51 10.46 -0.42
CA PHE A 459 22.72 9.61 0.46
C PHE A 459 23.33 8.21 0.56
N ILE A 460 23.59 7.57 -0.58
CA ILE A 460 24.16 6.23 -0.68
C ILE A 460 25.52 6.20 0.01
N SER A 461 26.33 7.25 -0.16
CA SER A 461 27.64 7.37 0.48
C SER A 461 27.60 7.34 2.02
N ILE A 462 26.44 7.58 2.66
CA ILE A 462 26.31 7.50 4.12
C ILE A 462 26.54 6.07 4.63
N SER A 463 26.05 5.06 3.91
CA SER A 463 26.10 3.65 4.35
C SER A 463 26.89 2.73 3.44
N TYR A 464 27.26 3.17 2.24
CA TYR A 464 27.89 2.31 1.24
C TYR A 464 29.22 2.87 0.74
N ASP A 465 30.12 1.95 0.35
CA ASP A 465 31.34 2.27 -0.37
C ASP A 465 31.06 2.31 -1.88
N LEU A 466 31.02 3.53 -2.43
CA LEU A 466 30.71 3.75 -3.83
C LEU A 466 31.82 3.25 -4.78
N ASP A 467 33.03 3.04 -4.26
CA ASP A 467 34.15 2.49 -5.04
C ASP A 467 34.13 0.94 -5.05
N ASP A 468 33.34 0.30 -4.16
CA ASP A 468 33.21 -1.16 -4.04
C ASP A 468 31.79 -1.60 -4.42
N TYR A 469 31.55 -1.67 -5.73
CA TYR A 469 30.25 -1.99 -6.32
C TYR A 469 30.31 -3.19 -7.29
N PHE A 470 29.13 -3.74 -7.56
CA PHE A 470 28.91 -4.87 -8.47
C PHE A 470 27.61 -4.65 -9.27
N GLU A 471 27.62 -4.95 -10.58
CA GLU A 471 26.49 -4.59 -11.47
C GLU A 471 26.03 -5.73 -12.41
N PRO A 472 25.36 -6.79 -11.90
CA PRO A 472 24.76 -7.84 -12.73
C PRO A 472 23.34 -7.43 -13.19
N GLY A 473 23.22 -6.25 -13.80
CA GLY A 473 21.94 -5.66 -14.23
C GLY A 473 21.37 -4.61 -13.26
N TRP A 474 21.68 -4.72 -11.97
CA TRP A 474 21.40 -3.71 -10.95
C TRP A 474 22.70 -3.34 -10.23
N ILE A 475 22.83 -2.11 -9.74
CA ILE A 475 24.01 -1.70 -8.99
C ILE A 475 23.85 -2.09 -7.52
N PHE A 476 24.79 -2.88 -7.01
CA PHE A 476 24.91 -3.23 -5.60
C PHE A 476 26.19 -2.62 -5.05
N TYR A 477 26.14 -2.11 -3.82
CA TYR A 477 27.30 -1.57 -3.14
C TYR A 477 27.61 -2.38 -1.89
N LYS A 478 28.89 -2.39 -1.51
CA LYS A 478 29.29 -2.94 -0.22
C LYS A 478 28.97 -1.95 0.90
N PRO A 479 28.24 -2.36 1.95
CA PRO A 479 28.04 -1.52 3.13
C PRO A 479 29.38 -1.16 3.82
N LYS A 480 29.46 0.05 4.38
CA LYS A 480 30.61 0.57 5.17
C LYS A 480 30.75 -0.05 6.57
N LEU A 481 29.97 -1.09 6.87
CA LEU A 481 29.83 -1.70 8.18
C LEU A 481 30.18 -3.19 8.17
N ASP A 482 30.47 -3.77 9.34
CA ASP A 482 30.53 -5.23 9.48
C ASP A 482 29.12 -5.83 9.48
N ILE A 483 28.71 -6.42 8.36
CA ILE A 483 27.36 -6.99 8.20
C ILE A 483 27.07 -8.14 9.17
N ASN A 484 28.10 -8.72 9.79
CA ASN A 484 27.94 -9.75 10.81
C ASN A 484 27.75 -9.16 12.21
N ASN A 485 27.91 -7.84 12.36
CA ASN A 485 27.68 -7.11 13.59
C ASN A 485 26.28 -6.49 13.56
N GLU A 486 25.32 -7.20 14.17
CA GLU A 486 23.93 -6.78 14.23
C GLU A 486 23.71 -5.39 14.83
N GLU A 487 24.48 -5.03 15.86
CA GLU A 487 24.37 -3.72 16.49
C GLU A 487 24.80 -2.61 15.52
N GLU A 488 25.84 -2.86 14.72
CA GLU A 488 26.29 -1.94 13.68
C GLU A 488 25.32 -1.90 12.50
N HIS A 489 24.72 -3.04 12.15
CA HIS A 489 23.69 -3.12 11.11
C HIS A 489 22.47 -2.25 11.42
N LYS A 490 21.95 -2.32 12.67
CA LYS A 490 20.83 -1.50 13.15
C LYS A 490 21.12 0.00 13.14
N GLN A 491 22.38 0.40 13.15
CA GLN A 491 22.78 1.80 13.05
C GLN A 491 22.61 2.35 11.63
N HIS A 492 22.65 1.48 10.62
CA HIS A 492 22.66 1.86 9.22
C HIS A 492 21.31 1.62 8.54
N PHE A 493 20.64 0.50 8.77
CA PHE A 493 19.50 0.09 7.97
C PHE A 493 18.25 -0.18 8.82
N PHE A 494 17.09 0.04 8.20
CA PHE A 494 15.86 -0.65 8.59
C PHE A 494 15.88 -2.09 8.03
N SER A 495 15.13 -3.03 8.58
CA SER A 495 15.22 -4.44 8.16
C SER A 495 14.93 -4.65 6.67
N TYR A 496 13.91 -4.00 6.10
CA TYR A 496 13.63 -4.04 4.66
C TYR A 496 14.67 -3.26 3.82
N ALA A 497 15.34 -2.27 4.44
CA ALA A 497 16.37 -1.44 3.80
C ALA A 497 17.73 -2.16 3.62
N ASP A 498 17.94 -3.34 4.23
CA ASP A 498 19.12 -4.16 3.89
C ASP A 498 19.08 -4.52 2.39
N GLY A 499 17.90 -4.48 1.76
CA GLY A 499 17.74 -4.59 0.32
C GLY A 499 17.99 -6.01 -0.18
N TRP A 500 18.09 -6.15 -1.49
CA TRP A 500 18.32 -7.45 -2.11
C TRP A 500 19.82 -7.75 -2.11
N SER A 501 20.18 -8.94 -1.65
CA SER A 501 21.50 -9.53 -1.96
C SER A 501 21.35 -10.38 -3.22
N PRO A 502 22.34 -10.37 -4.14
CA PRO A 502 22.35 -11.30 -5.26
C PRO A 502 22.32 -12.75 -4.74
N ASP A 503 21.68 -13.67 -5.49
CA ASP A 503 21.56 -15.08 -5.06
C ASP A 503 22.97 -15.63 -4.79
N PRO A 504 23.25 -16.07 -3.54
CA PRO A 504 24.54 -16.61 -3.15
C PRO A 504 25.03 -17.81 -3.98
N LYS A 505 24.13 -18.48 -4.70
CA LYS A 505 24.44 -19.58 -5.63
C LYS A 505 25.02 -19.06 -6.94
N ASP A 506 24.48 -17.96 -7.44
CA ASP A 506 24.89 -17.36 -8.71
C ASP A 506 26.11 -16.44 -8.49
N TYR A 507 26.20 -15.79 -7.32
CA TYR A 507 27.20 -14.77 -7.01
C TYR A 507 27.82 -14.93 -5.61
N PRO A 508 28.55 -16.03 -5.33
CA PRO A 508 29.06 -16.34 -3.99
C PRO A 508 30.05 -15.31 -3.43
N SER A 509 30.76 -14.55 -4.28
CA SER A 509 31.68 -13.48 -3.87
C SER A 509 30.99 -12.17 -3.50
N TYR A 510 29.69 -12.05 -3.75
CA TYR A 510 28.94 -10.79 -3.60
C TYR A 510 27.81 -10.89 -2.57
N ARG A 511 27.88 -11.87 -1.65
CA ARG A 511 26.91 -12.05 -0.54
C ARG A 511 26.82 -10.85 0.41
N ASP A 512 27.83 -9.99 0.36
CA ASP A 512 27.97 -8.84 1.26
C ASP A 512 27.56 -7.53 0.57
N TYR A 513 27.05 -7.59 -0.67
CA TYR A 513 26.61 -6.42 -1.43
C TYR A 513 25.09 -6.29 -1.33
N ARG A 514 24.60 -5.05 -1.34
CA ARG A 514 23.18 -4.71 -1.19
C ARG A 514 22.78 -3.63 -2.18
N THR A 515 21.49 -3.59 -2.48
CA THR A 515 20.86 -2.54 -3.28
C THR A 515 20.64 -1.28 -2.45
N SER A 516 21.26 -0.17 -2.84
CA SER A 516 21.15 1.09 -2.08
C SER A 516 19.84 1.86 -2.31
N TYR A 517 19.13 1.57 -3.41
CA TYR A 517 17.86 2.21 -3.73
C TYR A 517 16.74 1.80 -2.76
N GLU A 518 16.73 0.55 -2.28
CA GLU A 518 15.81 0.09 -1.21
C GLU A 518 16.01 0.85 0.09
N ASP A 519 17.26 1.11 0.47
CA ASP A 519 17.58 1.92 1.63
C ASP A 519 17.08 3.35 1.52
N PHE A 520 17.20 3.95 0.32
CA PHE A 520 16.62 5.25 0.03
C PHE A 520 15.10 5.23 0.12
N ALA A 521 14.44 4.30 -0.57
CA ALA A 521 12.99 4.20 -0.62
C ALA A 521 12.36 3.97 0.76
N VAL A 522 12.90 3.03 1.53
CA VAL A 522 12.46 2.78 2.91
C VAL A 522 12.69 3.99 3.81
N THR A 523 13.82 4.70 3.65
CA THR A 523 14.08 5.91 4.43
C THR A 523 13.04 6.99 4.13
N VAL A 524 12.68 7.19 2.86
CA VAL A 524 11.64 8.14 2.43
C VAL A 524 10.27 7.72 2.96
N GLU A 525 9.91 6.43 2.81
CA GLU A 525 8.67 5.85 3.35
C GLU A 525 8.56 6.11 4.86
N MET A 526 9.58 5.77 5.63
CA MET A 526 9.61 5.99 7.09
C MET A 526 9.52 7.47 7.44
N TYR A 527 10.22 8.33 6.68
CA TYR A 527 10.19 9.77 6.90
C TYR A 527 8.78 10.35 6.75
N VAL A 528 8.06 9.95 5.69
CA VAL A 528 6.73 10.47 5.38
C VAL A 528 5.65 9.82 6.25
N THR A 529 5.70 8.51 6.45
CA THR A 529 4.59 7.74 7.06
C THR A 529 4.74 7.51 8.55
N ASN A 530 5.97 7.63 9.08
CA ASN A 530 6.34 7.31 10.45
C ASN A 530 7.31 8.34 11.05
N GLY A 531 7.22 9.62 10.67
CA GLY A 531 8.21 10.63 11.03
C GLY A 531 8.47 10.80 12.54
N ILE A 532 7.45 10.67 13.39
CA ILE A 532 7.60 10.69 14.86
C ILE A 532 8.39 9.48 15.33
N VAL A 533 8.01 8.29 14.86
CA VAL A 533 8.65 7.02 15.22
C VAL A 533 10.09 6.98 14.73
N TYR A 534 10.36 7.45 13.51
CA TYR A 534 11.70 7.55 12.97
C TYR A 534 12.56 8.47 13.84
N ARG A 535 12.08 9.67 14.18
CA ARG A 535 12.83 10.60 15.06
C ARG A 535 13.19 10.00 16.41
N ASP A 536 12.27 9.24 17.01
CA ASP A 536 12.53 8.57 18.27
C ASP A 536 13.54 7.44 18.11
N TYR A 537 13.35 6.58 17.10
CA TYR A 537 14.21 5.45 16.82
C TYR A 537 15.66 5.83 16.52
N MET A 538 15.90 6.98 15.90
CA MET A 538 17.24 7.43 15.51
C MET A 538 18.00 8.22 16.59
N GLN A 539 17.45 8.41 17.79
CA GLN A 539 18.07 9.25 18.84
C GLN A 539 19.48 8.79 19.21
N ASP A 540 19.71 7.49 19.22
CA ASP A 540 20.97 6.82 19.51
C ASP A 540 21.65 6.21 18.27
N LYS A 541 21.15 6.53 17.07
CA LYS A 541 21.64 6.00 15.79
C LYS A 541 22.18 7.10 14.87
N PRO A 542 23.44 7.55 15.05
CA PRO A 542 24.00 8.68 14.29
C PRO A 542 24.00 8.51 12.78
N ILE A 543 24.04 7.29 12.25
CA ILE A 543 24.02 7.05 10.80
C ILE A 543 22.59 7.18 10.25
N LEU A 544 21.59 6.51 10.85
CA LEU A 544 20.17 6.77 10.53
C LEU A 544 19.80 8.25 10.66
N LYS A 545 20.34 8.94 11.67
CA LYS A 545 20.13 10.39 11.82
C LYS A 545 20.70 11.21 10.66
N GLN A 546 21.82 10.79 10.07
CA GLN A 546 22.36 11.43 8.87
C GLN A 546 21.44 11.21 7.67
N LYS A 547 20.95 9.98 7.46
CA LYS A 547 19.98 9.65 6.39
C LYS A 547 18.69 10.45 6.52
N TYR A 548 18.12 10.48 7.72
CA TYR A 548 16.95 11.28 8.04
C TYR A 548 17.14 12.75 7.67
N ASN A 549 18.23 13.36 8.13
CA ASN A 549 18.53 14.77 7.85
C ASN A 549 18.76 14.98 6.34
N TRP A 550 19.41 14.05 5.66
CA TRP A 550 19.63 14.13 4.23
C TRP A 550 18.29 14.13 3.46
N VAL A 551 17.38 13.20 3.77
CA VAL A 551 16.05 13.14 3.13
C VAL A 551 15.25 14.40 3.42
N LYS A 552 15.25 14.85 4.68
CA LYS A 552 14.61 16.10 5.09
C LYS A 552 15.05 17.28 4.22
N GLU A 553 16.36 17.51 4.09
CA GLU A 553 16.88 18.68 3.41
C GLU A 553 16.84 18.56 1.88
N ASN A 554 17.22 17.40 1.32
CA ASN A 554 17.43 17.23 -0.12
C ASN A 554 16.20 16.72 -0.88
N VAL A 555 15.30 15.98 -0.22
CA VAL A 555 14.05 15.53 -0.83
C VAL A 555 12.93 16.50 -0.47
N PHE A 556 12.77 16.82 0.81
CA PHE A 556 11.60 17.55 1.33
C PHE A 556 11.85 19.04 1.67
N ASN A 557 13.00 19.60 1.32
CA ASN A 557 13.35 21.01 1.54
C ASN A 557 13.12 21.49 3.00
N GLY A 558 13.46 20.64 3.98
CA GLY A 558 13.31 20.91 5.40
C GLY A 558 11.91 20.63 5.98
N ARG A 559 10.92 20.23 5.15
CA ARG A 559 9.57 19.89 5.63
C ARG A 559 9.61 18.69 6.55
N GLU A 560 9.02 18.84 7.74
CA GLU A 560 8.95 17.81 8.77
C GLU A 560 7.59 17.10 8.75
N PHE A 561 7.57 15.77 8.88
CA PHE A 561 6.34 14.99 8.99
C PHE A 561 6.12 14.52 10.43
N ASN A 562 4.95 14.81 10.98
CA ASN A 562 4.52 14.37 12.32
C ASN A 562 3.57 13.19 12.21
N THR A 563 4.01 12.16 11.52
CA THR A 563 3.25 10.94 11.22
C THR A 563 3.73 9.76 12.08
N GLY A 564 2.89 8.74 12.20
CA GLY A 564 3.07 7.62 13.15
C GLY A 564 2.64 7.97 14.58
N ASP A 565 2.46 6.96 15.42
CA ASP A 565 2.09 7.13 16.83
C ASP A 565 3.31 6.93 17.74
N SER A 566 3.60 7.96 18.55
CA SER A 566 4.73 8.00 19.48
C SER A 566 4.73 6.88 20.52
N ASN A 567 3.57 6.34 20.88
CA ASN A 567 3.48 5.25 21.86
C ASN A 567 4.20 4.00 21.35
N TYR A 568 4.34 3.84 20.04
CA TYR A 568 4.82 2.61 19.41
C TYR A 568 6.28 2.62 18.98
N ALA A 569 6.96 3.75 19.10
CA ALA A 569 8.42 3.76 19.00
C ALA A 569 9.07 2.81 20.04
N SER A 570 8.39 2.58 21.17
CA SER A 570 8.81 1.62 22.20
C SER A 570 8.39 0.17 21.95
N TYR A 571 7.42 -0.07 21.05
CA TYR A 571 6.82 -1.39 20.80
C TYR A 571 7.24 -2.02 19.48
N ALA A 572 7.80 -1.25 18.55
CA ALA A 572 8.29 -1.78 17.29
C ALA A 572 9.28 -2.92 17.60
N PRO A 573 8.88 -4.19 17.39
CA PRO A 573 9.66 -5.30 17.86
C PRO A 573 11.01 -5.26 17.17
N ASP A 574 12.06 -5.43 17.95
CA ASP A 574 13.38 -5.61 17.39
C ASP A 574 13.40 -7.01 16.76
N LEU A 575 13.26 -7.05 15.44
CA LEU A 575 13.10 -8.32 14.73
C LEU A 575 14.39 -9.15 14.67
N SER A 576 15.47 -8.63 15.25
CA SER A 576 16.63 -9.43 15.65
C SER A 576 16.23 -10.66 16.45
N ASP A 577 15.21 -10.54 17.31
CA ASP A 577 14.72 -11.65 18.13
C ASP A 577 14.11 -12.78 17.28
N TYR A 578 13.75 -12.49 16.02
CA TYR A 578 13.26 -13.44 15.03
C TYR A 578 14.32 -13.85 14.00
N GLY A 579 15.59 -13.46 14.21
CA GLY A 579 16.69 -13.78 13.30
C GLY A 579 16.65 -13.00 11.98
N ILE A 580 15.93 -11.88 11.93
CA ILE A 580 15.94 -10.93 10.80
C ILE A 580 16.88 -9.78 11.18
N PRO A 581 18.10 -9.71 10.60
CA PRO A 581 19.04 -8.64 10.91
C PRO A 581 18.46 -7.26 10.52
N GLY A 582 18.55 -6.25 11.40
CA GLY A 582 18.29 -4.85 11.02
C GLY A 582 17.10 -4.11 11.63
N GLY A 583 16.56 -4.52 12.77
CA GLY A 583 15.61 -3.68 13.52
C GLY A 583 14.29 -3.41 12.79
N ILE A 584 13.54 -2.40 13.24
CA ILE A 584 12.12 -2.14 12.92
C ILE A 584 11.78 -2.39 11.45
N ILE A 585 10.77 -3.23 11.17
CA ILE A 585 10.17 -3.34 9.84
C ILE A 585 9.51 -1.99 9.51
N ALA A 586 10.09 -1.29 8.56
CA ALA A 586 9.43 -0.17 7.90
C ALA A 586 8.23 -0.67 7.08
N ALA A 587 8.38 -1.77 6.33
CA ALA A 587 7.35 -2.34 5.46
C ALA A 587 6.36 -3.24 6.21
N GLY A 588 5.35 -2.66 6.85
CA GLY A 588 4.15 -3.38 7.35
C GLY A 588 4.00 -3.50 8.87
N GLY A 589 5.07 -3.35 9.64
CA GLY A 589 5.08 -3.72 11.08
C GLY A 589 4.61 -2.65 12.08
N ILE A 590 4.62 -1.36 11.74
CA ILE A 590 4.14 -0.26 12.63
C ILE A 590 2.70 0.18 12.25
N THR A 591 2.00 -0.62 11.45
CA THR A 591 0.68 -0.28 10.90
C THR A 591 -0.47 -0.52 11.88
N GLU A 592 -0.20 -1.08 13.06
CA GLU A 592 -1.27 -1.61 13.91
C GLU A 592 -2.28 -0.56 14.41
N LEU A 593 -2.01 0.75 14.38
CA LEU A 593 -2.60 1.63 15.40
C LEU A 593 -3.21 2.93 14.88
N GLN A 594 -4.55 2.91 14.92
CA GLN A 594 -5.53 3.97 14.70
C GLN A 594 -5.46 4.66 13.33
N ALA A 595 -6.03 4.00 12.32
CA ALA A 595 -6.29 4.59 11.01
C ALA A 595 -7.17 5.85 11.04
N SER A 596 -7.83 6.16 12.16
CA SER A 596 -8.51 7.45 12.35
C SER A 596 -7.57 8.63 12.16
N ASN A 597 -6.29 8.49 12.54
CA ASN A 597 -5.33 9.58 12.43
C ASN A 597 -4.84 9.79 11.00
N PHE A 598 -4.75 8.75 10.18
CA PHE A 598 -4.28 8.86 8.79
C PHE A 598 -5.17 9.78 7.95
N TRP A 599 -6.49 9.65 8.10
CA TRP A 599 -7.45 10.49 7.38
C TRP A 599 -7.47 11.94 7.90
N ASP A 600 -7.06 12.18 9.13
CA ASP A 600 -7.04 13.52 9.74
C ASP A 600 -5.83 14.38 9.28
N TYR A 601 -4.74 13.77 8.80
CA TYR A 601 -3.49 14.48 8.49
C TYR A 601 -3.45 15.19 7.13
N ASN A 602 -4.32 14.84 6.17
CA ASN A 602 -4.30 15.42 4.82
C ASN A 602 -5.44 16.43 4.54
N PHE A 603 -6.26 16.77 5.55
CA PHE A 603 -7.34 17.75 5.42
C PHE A 603 -7.10 19.07 6.20
N ARG A 604 -5.86 19.37 6.61
CA ARG A 604 -5.50 20.64 7.26
C ARG A 604 -4.30 21.33 6.66
#